data_AF-A0A2B7YRU7-F1
#
_entry.id   AF-A0A2B7YRU7-F1
#
_cell.length_a   1.000
_cell.length_b   1.000
_cell.length_c   1.000
_cell.angle_alpha   90.00
_cell.angle_beta   90.00
_cell.angle_gamma   90.00
#
_symmetry.space_group_name_H-M   'P 1'
#
loop_
_entity.id
_entity.type
_entity.pdbx_description
1 polymer ?
#
loop_
_entity_poly.entity_id
_entity_poly.type
_entity_poly.pdbx_seq_one_letter_code
_entity_poly.pdbx_strand_id
1 'polypeptide(L)'
;MRAKVLGVASEICEVTEEFKCWQKEGRKEFVTANQVDKNYKVFCDKVESPGEGAVSWRFAKSYHKGTPDEHEFVFEMGDLGIEFSKAECLESFKRIIHGCDGNDPKNPLNWKLGGTWKRDQYTYTVNVKRTNRPWLLKETYGFCKGENFGVHSGYVIAGAGWTSWGYGQETLLPAAKGCIGSPVTGSTFIYLEELDDDGYGWYAGFSTPVFVNNRCFRNNKVVFGAGGFTDGCEGSGWA
;
A
#
# COMPACT_ATOMS: atom_id res chain seq x y z
N MET A 1 -37.25 -3.23 -28.16
CA MET A 1 -38.15 -3.56 -29.30
C MET A 1 -38.27 -2.46 -30.38
N ARG A 2 -37.53 -1.34 -30.34
CA ARG A 2 -37.57 -0.28 -31.37
C ARG A 2 -36.69 -0.54 -32.61
N ALA A 3 -35.58 -1.30 -32.47
CA ALA A 3 -34.64 -1.58 -33.55
C ALA A 3 -35.22 -2.48 -34.67
N LYS A 4 -36.09 -3.43 -34.31
CA LYS A 4 -36.73 -4.36 -35.26
C LYS A 4 -37.70 -3.66 -36.24
N VAL A 5 -38.18 -2.47 -35.88
CA VAL A 5 -39.11 -1.66 -36.70
C VAL A 5 -38.35 -0.76 -37.69
N LEU A 6 -37.08 -0.44 -37.44
CA LEU A 6 -36.31 0.51 -38.23
C LEU A 6 -35.37 -0.15 -39.26
N GLY A 7 -35.32 -1.49 -39.34
CA GLY A 7 -34.44 -2.20 -40.29
C GLY A 7 -32.95 -1.99 -40.07
N VAL A 8 -32.56 -1.33 -38.98
CA VAL A 8 -31.16 -1.16 -38.56
C VAL A 8 -30.80 -2.40 -37.74
N ALA A 9 -29.74 -3.10 -38.14
CA ALA A 9 -29.15 -4.15 -37.32
C ALA A 9 -28.94 -3.56 -35.92
N SER A 10 -29.42 -4.23 -34.86
CA SER A 10 -29.14 -3.71 -33.52
C SER A 10 -27.64 -3.67 -33.40
N GLU A 11 -27.05 -2.49 -33.17
CA GLU A 11 -25.64 -2.41 -32.80
C GLU A 11 -25.48 -3.35 -31.61
N ILE A 12 -24.83 -4.48 -31.87
CA ILE A 12 -24.37 -5.36 -30.82
C ILE A 12 -23.36 -4.45 -30.12
N CYS A 13 -23.70 -3.92 -28.95
CA CYS A 13 -22.71 -3.29 -28.10
C CYS A 13 -21.64 -4.35 -27.88
N GLU A 14 -20.51 -4.25 -28.59
CA GLU A 14 -19.38 -5.15 -28.39
C GLU A 14 -18.86 -4.88 -26.99
N VAL A 15 -19.32 -5.72 -26.07
CA VAL A 15 -18.86 -5.74 -24.71
C VAL A 15 -17.41 -6.21 -24.74
N THR A 16 -16.50 -5.25 -24.60
CA THR A 16 -15.07 -5.50 -24.56
C THR A 16 -14.64 -5.54 -23.10
N GLU A 17 -14.40 -6.75 -22.60
CA GLU A 17 -13.62 -6.90 -21.38
C GLU A 17 -12.22 -6.35 -21.63
N GLU A 18 -11.70 -5.52 -20.72
CA GLU A 18 -10.39 -4.92 -20.87
C GLU A 18 -9.59 -5.05 -19.59
N PHE A 19 -8.45 -5.75 -19.67
CA PHE A 19 -7.49 -5.87 -18.56
C PHE A 19 -6.21 -5.11 -18.86
N LYS A 20 -5.95 -4.07 -18.08
CA LYS A 20 -4.76 -3.24 -18.18
C LYS A 20 -3.97 -3.29 -16.89
N CYS A 21 -2.66 -3.44 -17.02
CA CYS A 21 -1.73 -3.34 -15.92
C CYS A 21 -0.86 -2.12 -16.10
N TRP A 22 -0.79 -1.28 -15.07
CA TRP A 22 -0.08 0.00 -15.10
C TRP A 22 1.38 -0.11 -15.49
N GLN A 23 2.05 -1.18 -15.07
CA GLN A 23 3.42 -1.47 -15.48
C GLN A 23 3.59 -1.56 -17.00
N LYS A 24 2.63 -2.13 -17.72
CA LYS A 24 2.68 -2.26 -19.19
C LYS A 24 2.47 -0.91 -19.90
N GLU A 25 1.83 0.03 -19.21
CA GLU A 25 1.65 1.43 -19.63
C GLU A 25 2.83 2.32 -19.21
N GLY A 26 3.92 1.75 -18.70
CA GLY A 26 5.13 2.48 -18.29
C GLY A 26 5.05 3.16 -16.93
N ARG A 27 3.96 2.96 -16.17
CA ARG A 27 3.83 3.44 -14.79
C ARG A 27 4.81 2.70 -13.87
N LYS A 28 5.36 3.44 -12.92
CA LYS A 28 6.43 2.98 -12.03
C LYS A 28 6.05 2.95 -10.55
N GLU A 29 4.83 3.32 -10.24
CA GLU A 29 4.32 3.43 -8.89
C GLU A 29 3.95 2.05 -8.33
N PHE A 30 4.24 1.83 -7.05
CA PHE A 30 3.95 0.55 -6.41
C PHE A 30 3.72 0.67 -4.90
N VAL A 31 2.97 -0.28 -4.36
CA VAL A 31 2.55 -0.36 -2.94
C VAL A 31 2.65 -1.79 -2.40
N THR A 32 2.67 -1.92 -1.09
CA THR A 32 2.74 -3.16 -0.32
C THR A 32 1.48 -4.01 -0.55
N ALA A 33 1.67 -5.28 -0.93
CA ALA A 33 0.58 -6.24 -1.16
C ALA A 33 -0.45 -6.29 -0.04
N ASN A 34 0.00 -6.46 1.20
CA ASN A 34 -0.86 -6.66 2.36
C ASN A 34 -1.85 -5.51 2.56
N GLN A 35 -1.45 -4.26 2.27
CA GLN A 35 -2.33 -3.11 2.42
C GLN A 35 -3.42 -3.09 1.35
N VAL A 36 -3.05 -3.34 0.08
CA VAL A 36 -4.03 -3.38 -1.01
C VAL A 36 -5.00 -4.55 -0.83
N ASP A 37 -4.51 -5.72 -0.42
CA ASP A 37 -5.30 -6.93 -0.13
C ASP A 37 -6.29 -6.76 1.03
N LYS A 38 -5.96 -5.90 1.99
CA LYS A 38 -6.85 -5.51 3.07
C LYS A 38 -7.88 -4.48 2.59
N ASN A 39 -7.43 -3.46 1.89
CA ASN A 39 -8.22 -2.27 1.61
C ASN A 39 -9.27 -2.47 0.50
N TYR A 40 -9.06 -3.37 -0.47
CA TYR A 40 -10.09 -3.62 -1.49
C TYR A 40 -11.36 -4.22 -0.88
N LYS A 41 -11.23 -5.05 0.16
CA LYS A 41 -12.37 -5.63 0.88
C LYS A 41 -13.17 -4.54 1.58
N VAL A 42 -12.47 -3.67 2.32
CA VAL A 42 -13.04 -2.50 2.99
C VAL A 42 -13.66 -1.52 2.00
N PHE A 43 -13.08 -1.39 0.80
CA PHE A 43 -13.64 -0.57 -0.27
C PHE A 43 -14.97 -1.16 -0.76
N CYS A 44 -15.00 -2.43 -1.16
CA CYS A 44 -16.21 -3.09 -1.64
C CYS A 44 -17.32 -3.18 -0.59
N ASP A 45 -16.98 -3.17 0.71
CA ASP A 45 -17.95 -3.05 1.81
C ASP A 45 -18.62 -1.68 1.91
N LYS A 46 -17.97 -0.64 1.38
CA LYS A 46 -18.39 0.77 1.49
C LYS A 46 -18.99 1.33 0.20
N VAL A 47 -18.92 0.59 -0.90
CA VAL A 47 -19.61 0.99 -2.13
C VAL A 47 -21.10 0.91 -1.85
N GLU A 48 -21.75 2.06 -1.82
CA GLU A 48 -23.19 2.15 -1.72
C GLU A 48 -23.77 2.00 -3.12
N SER A 49 -24.84 1.19 -3.26
CA SER A 49 -25.54 1.11 -4.54
C SER A 49 -26.06 2.51 -4.89
N PRO A 50 -25.83 3.02 -6.12
CA PRO A 50 -26.20 4.38 -6.47
C PRO A 50 -27.72 4.63 -6.58
N GLY A 51 -28.54 3.62 -6.26
CA GLY A 51 -29.99 3.67 -6.36
C GLY A 51 -30.49 3.41 -7.79
N GLU A 52 -31.80 3.20 -7.93
CA GLU A 52 -32.41 3.02 -9.24
C GLU A 52 -32.25 4.29 -10.10
N GLY A 53 -31.83 4.11 -11.36
CA GLY A 53 -31.76 5.18 -12.36
C GLY A 53 -30.45 6.01 -12.35
N ALA A 54 -29.48 5.65 -11.52
CA ALA A 54 -28.15 6.27 -11.60
C ALA A 54 -27.43 5.85 -12.88
N VAL A 55 -26.93 6.84 -13.62
CA VAL A 55 -26.15 6.65 -14.86
C VAL A 55 -24.78 7.30 -14.67
N SER A 56 -23.74 6.73 -15.28
CA SER A 56 -22.37 7.26 -15.21
C SER A 56 -21.91 7.54 -13.76
N TRP A 57 -22.11 6.57 -12.86
CA TRP A 57 -21.78 6.70 -11.45
C TRP A 57 -20.32 6.37 -11.16
N ARG A 58 -19.73 7.06 -10.18
CA ARG A 58 -18.35 6.84 -9.76
C ARG A 58 -18.21 6.89 -8.25
N PHE A 59 -17.52 5.90 -7.70
CA PHE A 59 -17.09 5.88 -6.31
C PHE A 59 -15.59 5.66 -6.23
N ALA A 60 -14.91 6.49 -5.46
CA ALA A 60 -13.48 6.40 -5.28
C ALA A 60 -13.08 6.63 -3.83
N LYS A 61 -12.01 5.97 -3.41
CA LYS A 61 -11.48 6.10 -2.06
C LYS A 61 -9.98 5.88 -2.02
N SER A 62 -9.29 6.87 -1.47
CA SER A 62 -7.86 6.78 -1.16
C SER A 62 -7.62 6.20 0.22
N TYR A 63 -6.52 5.45 0.35
CA TYR A 63 -6.02 4.85 1.58
C TYR A 63 -4.57 5.30 1.82
N HIS A 64 -4.18 5.39 3.09
CA HIS A 64 -2.83 5.78 3.53
C HIS A 64 -2.31 7.07 2.88
N LYS A 65 -3.17 8.10 2.84
CA LYS A 65 -2.84 9.39 2.23
C LYS A 65 -1.58 10.00 2.84
N GLY A 66 -0.71 10.55 1.99
CA GLY A 66 0.56 11.17 2.39
C GLY A 66 1.66 10.17 2.73
N THR A 67 1.50 8.89 2.41
CA THR A 67 2.47 7.83 2.71
C THR A 67 2.95 7.15 1.42
N PRO A 68 4.09 6.43 1.45
CA PRO A 68 4.54 5.64 0.31
C PRO A 68 3.55 4.56 -0.15
N ASP A 69 2.65 4.10 0.73
CA ASP A 69 1.57 3.16 0.42
C ASP A 69 0.26 3.83 -0.03
N GLU A 70 0.27 5.12 -0.36
CA GLU A 70 -0.94 5.79 -0.84
C GLU A 70 -1.45 5.16 -2.16
N HIS A 71 -2.69 4.67 -2.10
CA HIS A 71 -3.39 4.11 -3.25
C HIS A 71 -4.88 4.46 -3.21
N GLU A 72 -5.51 4.39 -4.37
CA GLU A 72 -6.91 4.68 -4.60
C GLU A 72 -7.58 3.51 -5.30
N PHE A 73 -8.74 3.11 -4.78
CA PHE A 73 -9.66 2.24 -5.48
C PHE A 73 -10.75 3.10 -6.12
N VAL A 74 -11.09 2.78 -7.36
CA VAL A 74 -12.15 3.45 -8.12
C VAL A 74 -13.07 2.37 -8.69
N PHE A 75 -14.36 2.58 -8.53
CA PHE A 75 -15.42 1.83 -9.20
C PHE A 75 -16.27 2.82 -9.99
N GLU A 76 -16.47 2.51 -11.26
CA GLU A 76 -17.27 3.30 -12.20
C GLU A 76 -18.33 2.40 -12.83
N MET A 77 -19.55 2.93 -12.94
CA MET A 77 -20.70 2.30 -13.55
C MET A 77 -21.16 3.14 -14.75
N GLY A 78 -21.12 2.57 -15.93
CA GLY A 78 -21.59 3.16 -17.18
C GLY A 78 -23.10 3.26 -17.24
N ASP A 79 -23.61 3.85 -18.32
CA ASP A 79 -25.02 4.24 -18.45
C ASP A 79 -26.01 3.07 -18.46
N LEU A 80 -25.55 1.86 -18.79
CA LEU A 80 -26.39 0.65 -18.77
C LEU A 80 -26.13 -0.24 -17.55
N GLY A 81 -25.34 0.23 -16.58
CA GLY A 81 -25.14 -0.46 -15.31
C GLY A 81 -26.42 -0.43 -14.48
N ILE A 82 -26.76 -1.56 -13.86
CA ILE A 82 -28.05 -1.76 -13.19
C ILE A 82 -27.89 -1.80 -11.68
N GLU A 83 -26.92 -2.56 -11.17
CA GLU A 83 -26.73 -2.75 -9.74
C GLU A 83 -25.28 -3.05 -9.39
N PHE A 84 -24.83 -2.54 -8.24
CA PHE A 84 -23.54 -2.88 -7.68
C PHE A 84 -23.52 -4.32 -7.12
N SER A 85 -22.60 -5.15 -7.61
CA SER A 85 -22.31 -6.45 -7.04
C SER A 85 -21.04 -6.43 -6.19
N LYS A 86 -21.18 -6.60 -4.87
CA LYS A 86 -20.02 -6.72 -3.97
C LYS A 86 -19.13 -7.92 -4.33
N ALA A 87 -19.73 -9.04 -4.75
CA ALA A 87 -18.97 -10.22 -5.15
C ALA A 87 -18.11 -9.93 -6.39
N GLU A 88 -18.67 -9.25 -7.39
CA GLU A 88 -17.94 -8.82 -8.58
C GLU A 88 -16.84 -7.80 -8.24
N CYS A 89 -17.12 -6.85 -7.34
CA CYS A 89 -16.13 -5.90 -6.85
C CYS A 89 -14.91 -6.60 -6.24
N LEU A 90 -15.14 -7.58 -5.36
CA LEU A 90 -14.08 -8.34 -4.72
C LEU A 90 -13.27 -9.15 -5.75
N GLU A 91 -13.94 -9.82 -6.69
CA GLU A 91 -13.30 -10.59 -7.75
C GLU A 91 -12.45 -9.69 -8.68
N SER A 92 -13.02 -8.57 -9.13
CA SER A 92 -12.39 -7.63 -10.05
C SER A 92 -11.14 -7.01 -9.46
N PHE A 93 -11.19 -6.51 -8.22
CA PHE A 93 -9.99 -5.98 -7.56
C PHE A 93 -8.96 -7.07 -7.26
N LYS A 94 -9.39 -8.26 -6.81
CA LYS A 94 -8.48 -9.40 -6.63
C LYS A 94 -7.74 -9.74 -7.93
N ARG A 95 -8.43 -9.72 -9.07
CA ARG A 95 -7.83 -9.93 -10.40
C ARG A 95 -6.80 -8.87 -10.73
N ILE A 96 -7.08 -7.58 -10.48
CA ILE A 96 -6.11 -6.50 -10.69
C ILE A 96 -4.87 -6.69 -9.79
N ILE A 97 -5.09 -6.94 -8.49
CA ILE A 97 -4.04 -7.01 -7.48
C ILE A 97 -3.08 -8.18 -7.71
N HIS A 98 -3.58 -9.35 -8.14
CA HIS A 98 -2.73 -10.53 -8.32
C HIS A 98 -2.45 -10.87 -9.79
N GLY A 99 -3.16 -10.25 -10.73
CA GLY A 99 -2.98 -10.49 -12.16
C GLY A 99 -1.95 -9.58 -12.81
N CYS A 100 -1.62 -8.43 -12.18
CA CYS A 100 -0.67 -7.48 -12.73
C CYS A 100 0.78 -7.68 -12.31
N ASP A 101 1.06 -8.61 -11.39
CA ASP A 101 2.40 -8.89 -10.87
C ASP A 101 2.74 -10.39 -10.81
N GLY A 102 1.92 -11.23 -11.44
CA GLY A 102 1.84 -12.69 -11.34
C GLY A 102 3.17 -13.45 -11.24
N ASN A 103 3.73 -13.48 -10.02
CA ASN A 103 4.98 -14.15 -9.64
C ASN A 103 6.21 -13.72 -10.48
N ASP A 104 6.37 -12.44 -10.78
CA ASP A 104 7.62 -11.94 -11.40
C ASP A 104 8.81 -12.13 -10.42
N PRO A 105 9.85 -12.91 -10.77
CA PRO A 105 11.04 -13.04 -9.92
C PRO A 105 11.79 -11.71 -9.69
N LYS A 106 11.55 -10.70 -10.53
CA LYS A 106 12.08 -9.34 -10.35
C LYS A 106 11.29 -8.54 -9.31
N ASN A 107 10.17 -9.07 -8.82
CA ASN A 107 9.32 -8.50 -7.78
C ASN A 107 9.29 -9.38 -6.51
N PRO A 108 10.44 -9.63 -5.86
CA PRO A 108 10.53 -10.54 -4.71
C PRO A 108 9.72 -10.08 -3.49
N LEU A 109 9.43 -8.78 -3.39
CA LEU A 109 8.60 -8.20 -2.31
C LEU A 109 7.10 -8.16 -2.65
N ASN A 110 6.68 -8.75 -3.79
CA ASN A 110 5.28 -8.84 -4.20
C ASN A 110 4.59 -7.46 -4.26
N TRP A 111 5.30 -6.45 -4.76
CA TRP A 111 4.76 -5.10 -4.91
C TRP A 111 3.58 -5.07 -5.88
N LYS A 112 2.56 -4.27 -5.55
CA LYS A 112 1.36 -4.09 -6.37
C LYS A 112 1.44 -2.78 -7.12
N LEU A 113 1.31 -2.86 -8.44
CA LEU A 113 1.43 -1.70 -9.33
C LEU A 113 0.09 -1.11 -9.74
N GLY A 114 -1.00 -1.84 -9.46
CA GLY A 114 -2.35 -1.48 -9.87
C GLY A 114 -2.64 -1.77 -11.34
N GLY A 115 -3.82 -1.36 -11.76
CA GLY A 115 -4.36 -1.65 -13.09
C GLY A 115 -5.84 -1.31 -13.17
N THR A 116 -6.43 -1.67 -14.30
CA THR A 116 -7.86 -1.53 -14.56
C THR A 116 -8.43 -2.84 -15.10
N TRP A 117 -9.64 -3.15 -14.67
CA TRP A 117 -10.47 -4.22 -15.20
C TRP A 117 -11.83 -3.65 -15.57
N LYS A 118 -12.14 -3.63 -16.87
CA LYS A 118 -13.45 -3.26 -17.39
C LYS A 118 -14.21 -4.53 -17.71
N ARG A 119 -15.43 -4.65 -17.16
CA ARG A 119 -16.40 -5.71 -17.43
C ARG A 119 -17.70 -5.05 -17.81
N ASP A 120 -18.07 -5.13 -19.08
CA ASP A 120 -19.32 -4.58 -19.58
C ASP A 120 -19.45 -3.07 -19.27
N GLN A 121 -20.33 -2.74 -18.32
CA GLN A 121 -20.63 -1.38 -17.85
C GLN A 121 -19.82 -0.98 -16.62
N TYR A 122 -19.05 -1.89 -16.03
CA TYR A 122 -18.35 -1.65 -14.78
C TYR A 122 -16.85 -1.55 -15.01
N THR A 123 -16.23 -0.52 -14.44
CA THR A 123 -14.78 -0.34 -14.48
C THR A 123 -14.24 -0.30 -13.06
N TYR A 124 -13.26 -1.15 -12.80
CA TYR A 124 -12.56 -1.25 -11.52
C TYR A 124 -11.12 -0.82 -11.74
N THR A 125 -10.65 0.14 -10.95
CA THR A 125 -9.29 0.68 -11.09
C THR A 125 -8.58 0.77 -9.76
N VAL A 126 -7.32 0.32 -9.72
CA VAL A 126 -6.40 0.50 -8.60
C VAL A 126 -5.29 1.44 -9.03
N ASN A 127 -5.19 2.61 -8.41
CA ASN A 127 -4.15 3.59 -8.69
C ASN A 127 -3.20 3.73 -7.51
N VAL A 128 -1.91 3.55 -7.74
CA VAL A 128 -0.88 3.97 -6.79
C VAL A 128 -0.55 5.45 -7.02
N LYS A 129 -0.31 6.20 -5.93
CA LYS A 129 -0.08 7.65 -5.99
C LYS A 129 1.39 8.04 -5.82
N ARG A 130 2.20 7.26 -5.10
CA ARG A 130 3.61 7.60 -4.84
C ARG A 130 4.47 7.34 -6.07
N THR A 131 5.10 8.38 -6.62
CA THR A 131 5.85 8.32 -7.90
C THR A 131 7.37 8.30 -7.75
N ASN A 132 7.90 8.68 -6.59
CA ASN A 132 9.32 8.95 -6.39
C ASN A 132 10.00 7.89 -5.50
N ARG A 133 9.80 6.62 -5.86
CA ARG A 133 10.48 5.49 -5.22
C ARG A 133 11.50 4.92 -6.21
N PRO A 134 12.59 4.28 -5.73
CA PRO A 134 13.48 3.56 -6.62
C PRO A 134 12.67 2.49 -7.36
N TRP A 135 12.89 2.36 -8.66
CA TRP A 135 12.12 1.43 -9.47
C TRP A 135 12.32 0.01 -8.97
N LEU A 136 11.20 -0.56 -8.52
CA LEU A 136 11.01 -1.88 -7.96
C LEU A 136 12.10 -2.32 -6.98
N LEU A 137 11.95 -1.88 -5.73
CA LEU A 137 12.76 -2.34 -4.60
C LEU A 137 12.76 -3.87 -4.52
N LYS A 138 13.94 -4.49 -4.46
CA LYS A 138 14.09 -5.96 -4.38
C LYS A 138 14.21 -6.46 -2.96
N GLU A 139 14.59 -5.60 -2.03
CA GLU A 139 14.71 -5.91 -0.62
C GLU A 139 14.38 -4.69 0.20
N THR A 140 13.96 -4.93 1.43
CA THR A 140 13.80 -3.88 2.43
C THR A 140 15.16 -3.59 3.04
N TYR A 141 15.49 -2.32 3.18
CA TYR A 141 16.74 -1.91 3.83
C TYR A 141 16.49 -0.66 4.65
N GLY A 142 17.49 -0.25 5.41
CA GLY A 142 17.36 0.82 6.37
C GLY A 142 18.61 1.01 7.20
N PHE A 143 18.54 2.00 8.07
CA PHE A 143 19.57 2.34 9.02
C PHE A 143 18.97 2.37 10.43
N CYS A 144 19.78 2.03 11.43
CA CYS A 144 19.42 2.23 12.81
C CYS A 144 20.61 2.65 13.67
N LYS A 145 20.41 3.66 14.51
CA LYS A 145 21.39 4.12 15.50
C LYS A 145 20.72 4.34 16.85
N GLY A 146 21.34 3.79 17.88
CA GLY A 146 21.01 4.00 19.29
C GLY A 146 22.04 4.87 19.99
N GLU A 147 21.58 5.80 20.81
CA GLU A 147 22.40 6.66 21.65
C GLU A 147 21.92 6.59 23.10
N ASN A 148 22.86 6.57 24.05
CA ASN A 148 22.55 6.54 25.47
C ASN A 148 22.57 7.93 26.11
N PHE A 149 21.52 8.24 26.85
CA PHE A 149 21.36 9.48 27.62
C PHE A 149 21.33 9.23 29.13
N GLY A 150 21.94 8.14 29.59
CA GLY A 150 22.09 7.77 31.00
C GLY A 150 20.87 7.05 31.57
N VAL A 151 19.70 7.69 31.55
CA VAL A 151 18.44 7.13 32.11
C VAL A 151 17.49 6.55 31.05
N HIS A 152 17.77 6.83 29.78
CA HIS A 152 17.04 6.32 28.63
C HIS A 152 17.98 6.16 27.44
N SER A 153 17.54 5.42 26.43
CA SER A 153 18.22 5.34 25.13
C SER A 153 17.34 5.94 24.05
N GLY A 154 17.91 6.78 23.19
CA GLY A 154 17.26 7.32 22.00
C GLY A 154 17.64 6.50 20.78
N TYR A 155 16.70 6.31 19.86
CA TYR A 155 16.91 5.61 18.60
C TYR A 155 16.46 6.47 17.43
N VAL A 156 17.25 6.44 16.37
CA VAL A 156 16.88 6.95 15.04
C VAL A 156 16.90 5.76 14.08
N ILE A 157 15.80 5.57 13.35
CA ILE A 157 15.61 4.49 12.40
C ILE A 157 15.14 5.10 11.07
N ALA A 158 15.74 4.67 9.97
CA ALA A 158 15.31 5.03 8.62
C ALA A 158 15.06 3.76 7.80
N GLY A 159 14.22 3.86 6.77
CA GLY A 159 13.90 2.67 5.98
C GLY A 159 13.36 2.93 4.59
N ALA A 160 13.48 1.89 3.76
CA ALA A 160 12.95 1.81 2.41
C ALA A 160 12.26 0.47 2.18
N GLY A 161 11.01 0.50 1.71
CA GLY A 161 10.25 -0.72 1.39
C GLY A 161 9.54 -1.39 2.56
N TRP A 162 9.51 -0.76 3.73
CA TRP A 162 8.79 -1.25 4.92
C TRP A 162 8.29 -0.07 5.74
N THR A 163 7.38 -0.28 6.69
CA THR A 163 6.73 0.78 7.47
C THR A 163 6.29 1.97 6.59
N SER A 164 5.67 1.64 5.46
CA SER A 164 5.31 2.60 4.41
C SER A 164 3.89 3.16 4.56
N TRP A 165 3.20 2.86 5.66
CA TRP A 165 1.90 3.42 6.05
C TRP A 165 1.81 3.66 7.57
N GLY A 166 0.78 4.40 8.00
CA GLY A 166 0.39 4.48 9.41
C GLY A 166 1.41 5.17 10.34
N TYR A 167 2.40 5.89 9.77
CA TYR A 167 3.41 6.64 10.51
C TYR A 167 4.09 5.83 11.64
N GLY A 168 4.40 4.56 11.37
CA GLY A 168 5.02 3.65 12.34
C GLY A 168 4.10 3.09 13.43
N GLN A 169 2.87 3.59 13.57
CA GLN A 169 1.91 3.16 14.60
C GLN A 169 1.38 1.75 14.37
N GLU A 170 1.42 1.26 13.13
CA GLU A 170 0.92 -0.07 12.75
C GLU A 170 2.04 -1.12 12.61
N THR A 171 3.31 -0.70 12.61
CA THR A 171 4.45 -1.59 12.37
C THR A 171 5.55 -1.38 13.42
N LEU A 172 6.36 -0.33 13.29
CA LEU A 172 7.59 -0.12 14.05
C LEU A 172 7.36 0.05 15.54
N LEU A 173 6.42 0.91 15.94
CA LEU A 173 6.16 1.19 17.35
C LEU A 173 5.52 0.00 18.09
N PRO A 174 4.55 -0.73 17.50
CA PRO A 174 4.09 -2.00 18.05
C PRO A 174 5.21 -3.04 18.18
N ALA A 175 6.08 -3.18 17.19
CA ALA A 175 7.21 -4.12 17.24
C ALA A 175 8.19 -3.74 18.36
N ALA A 176 8.50 -2.45 18.50
CA ALA A 176 9.32 -1.92 19.59
C ALA A 176 8.68 -2.24 20.95
N LYS A 177 7.40 -1.90 21.13
CA LYS A 177 6.66 -2.20 22.36
C LYS A 177 6.66 -3.69 22.68
N GLY A 178 6.43 -4.54 21.69
CA GLY A 178 6.40 -5.99 21.85
C GLY A 178 7.73 -6.58 22.31
N CYS A 179 8.86 -5.99 21.89
CA CYS A 179 10.17 -6.43 22.36
C CYS A 179 10.60 -5.81 23.69
N ILE A 180 10.35 -4.51 23.88
CA ILE A 180 10.74 -3.78 25.10
C ILE A 180 9.90 -4.24 26.30
N GLY A 181 8.61 -4.50 26.08
CA GLY A 181 7.63 -4.77 27.13
C GLY A 181 6.88 -3.51 27.60
N SER A 182 7.21 -2.34 27.06
CA SER A 182 6.55 -1.06 27.36
C SER A 182 6.46 -0.20 26.10
N PRO A 183 5.53 0.77 26.04
CA PRO A 183 5.53 1.78 24.98
C PRO A 183 6.85 2.56 24.95
N VAL A 184 7.22 3.04 23.77
CA VAL A 184 8.29 4.02 23.60
C VAL A 184 7.78 5.44 23.93
N THR A 185 8.67 6.38 24.17
CA THR A 185 8.34 7.78 24.46
C THR A 185 8.96 8.73 23.44
N GLY A 186 8.44 9.96 23.33
CA GLY A 186 9.01 10.99 22.45
C GLY A 186 9.08 10.56 20.98
N SER A 187 8.07 9.82 20.49
CA SER A 187 8.10 9.28 19.13
C SER A 187 7.80 10.33 18.08
N THR A 188 8.67 10.43 17.08
CA THR A 188 8.49 11.20 15.85
C THR A 188 8.57 10.25 14.66
N PHE A 189 7.75 10.48 13.64
CA PHE A 189 7.80 9.74 12.38
C PHE A 189 7.54 10.69 11.22
N ILE A 190 8.37 10.62 10.18
CA ILE A 190 8.23 11.42 8.96
C ILE A 190 8.38 10.54 7.72
N TYR A 191 7.47 10.70 6.77
CA TYR A 191 7.71 10.27 5.39
C TYR A 191 8.41 11.40 4.67
N LEU A 192 9.49 11.10 3.98
CA LEU A 192 10.21 12.11 3.21
C LEU A 192 9.42 12.44 1.95
N GLU A 193 9.48 13.68 1.49
CA GLU A 193 8.90 14.05 0.20
C GLU A 193 9.73 13.51 -0.95
N GLU A 194 11.06 13.55 -0.84
CA GLU A 194 12.03 12.92 -1.73
C GLU A 194 12.88 11.92 -0.95
N LEU A 195 13.43 10.91 -1.62
CA LEU A 195 14.37 10.01 -0.96
C LEU A 195 15.62 10.80 -0.58
N ASP A 196 16.26 10.40 0.52
CA ASP A 196 17.59 10.94 0.82
C ASP A 196 18.68 10.27 -0.02
N ASP A 197 19.93 10.67 0.21
CA ASP A 197 21.11 10.18 -0.52
C ASP A 197 21.33 8.67 -0.37
N ASP A 198 20.83 8.07 0.72
CA ASP A 198 20.87 6.63 0.98
C ASP A 198 19.63 5.89 0.43
N GLY A 199 18.67 6.62 -0.13
CA GLY A 199 17.44 6.08 -0.71
C GLY A 199 16.35 5.74 0.31
N TYR A 200 16.43 6.23 1.55
CA TYR A 200 15.38 6.04 2.56
C TYR A 200 14.15 6.88 2.24
N GLY A 201 12.97 6.33 2.55
CA GLY A 201 11.69 7.00 2.32
C GLY A 201 11.05 7.59 3.58
N TRP A 202 11.62 7.32 4.75
CA TRP A 202 11.11 7.78 6.03
C TRP A 202 12.15 7.70 7.14
N TYR A 203 11.89 8.46 8.20
CA TYR A 203 12.63 8.44 9.46
C TYR A 203 11.69 8.32 10.65
N ALA A 204 12.15 7.62 11.68
CA ALA A 204 11.53 7.52 12.98
C ALA A 204 12.55 7.81 14.07
N GLY A 205 12.12 8.55 15.10
CA GLY A 205 12.90 8.80 16.31
C GLY A 205 12.05 8.46 17.53
N PHE A 206 12.62 7.82 18.55
CA PHE A 206 11.92 7.58 19.82
C PHE A 206 12.91 7.25 20.94
N SER A 207 12.42 7.29 22.18
CA SER A 207 13.15 6.92 23.39
C SER A 207 12.61 5.64 24.02
N THR A 208 13.50 4.88 24.64
CA THR A 208 13.21 3.63 25.36
C THR A 208 13.88 3.62 26.73
N PRO A 209 13.49 2.71 27.64
CA PRO A 209 14.32 2.35 28.78
C PRO A 209 15.73 1.91 28.32
N VAL A 210 16.71 2.03 29.21
CA VAL A 210 18.08 1.51 29.01
C VAL A 210 18.11 -0.03 28.97
N PHE A 211 19.22 -0.61 28.50
CA PHE A 211 19.48 -2.06 28.44
C PHE A 211 18.53 -2.87 27.55
N VAL A 212 18.01 -2.23 26.49
CA VAL A 212 17.16 -2.89 25.49
C VAL A 212 17.85 -3.07 24.14
N ASN A 213 19.03 -2.49 23.93
CA ASN A 213 19.64 -2.41 22.62
C ASN A 213 19.97 -3.79 22.05
N ASN A 214 20.75 -4.61 22.76
CA ASN A 214 21.13 -5.95 22.33
C ASN A 214 19.92 -6.89 22.24
N ARG A 215 18.93 -6.69 23.10
CA ARG A 215 17.73 -7.55 23.15
C ARG A 215 16.75 -7.27 22.01
N CYS A 216 16.66 -6.03 21.55
CA CYS A 216 15.58 -5.59 20.65
C CYS A 216 16.03 -4.95 19.35
N PHE A 217 17.14 -4.23 19.35
CA PHE A 217 17.49 -3.27 18.31
C PHE A 217 18.74 -3.71 17.54
N ARG A 218 19.83 -4.02 18.25
CA ARG A 218 21.08 -4.53 17.67
C ARG A 218 20.93 -5.89 16.98
N ASN A 219 19.98 -6.71 17.44
CA ASN A 219 19.70 -8.03 16.85
C ASN A 219 18.61 -7.98 15.75
N ASN A 220 18.25 -6.81 15.24
CA ASN A 220 17.19 -6.58 14.25
C ASN A 220 15.78 -7.02 14.67
N LYS A 221 15.53 -7.48 15.91
CA LYS A 221 14.23 -8.07 16.28
C LYS A 221 13.04 -7.12 16.07
N VAL A 222 13.19 -5.85 16.46
CA VAL A 222 12.16 -4.83 16.27
C VAL A 222 11.96 -4.51 14.79
N VAL A 223 13.06 -4.35 14.06
CA VAL A 223 13.06 -4.01 12.63
C VAL A 223 12.43 -5.14 11.80
N PHE A 224 12.77 -6.40 12.07
CA PHE A 224 12.11 -7.56 11.46
C PHE A 224 10.63 -7.64 11.81
N GLY A 225 10.27 -7.36 13.07
CA GLY A 225 8.87 -7.30 13.51
C GLY A 225 8.06 -6.23 12.78
N ALA A 226 8.72 -5.19 12.26
CA ALA A 226 8.14 -4.13 11.45
C ALA A 226 8.20 -4.41 9.93
N GLY A 227 8.76 -5.55 9.52
CA GLY A 227 8.89 -5.97 8.13
C GLY A 227 10.10 -5.40 7.39
N GLY A 228 11.13 -4.92 8.11
CA GLY A 228 12.33 -4.31 7.53
C GLY A 228 13.64 -5.01 7.85
N PHE A 229 14.74 -4.33 7.52
CA PHE A 229 16.11 -4.73 7.84
C PHE A 229 17.03 -3.50 7.96
N THR A 230 17.93 -3.45 8.95
CA THR A 230 18.87 -2.33 9.17
C THR A 230 20.26 -2.78 9.65
N ASP A 231 20.65 -4.05 9.43
CA ASP A 231 21.89 -4.65 9.97
C ASP A 231 22.10 -4.55 11.50
N GLY A 232 21.02 -4.25 12.23
CA GLY A 232 21.03 -4.02 13.67
C GLY A 232 21.41 -2.58 14.02
N CYS A 233 20.87 -2.11 15.14
CA CYS A 233 21.16 -0.75 15.59
C CYS A 233 22.59 -0.60 16.12
N GLU A 234 23.34 0.33 15.52
CA GLU A 234 24.69 0.70 15.92
C GLU A 234 24.68 1.76 17.03
N GLY A 235 25.87 2.08 17.56
CA GLY A 235 26.08 3.21 18.47
C GLY A 235 26.17 2.84 19.94
N SER A 236 26.10 3.87 20.78
CA SER A 236 26.34 3.78 22.22
C SER A 236 25.11 3.39 23.02
N GLY A 237 23.93 3.21 22.42
CA GLY A 237 22.73 2.71 23.12
C GLY A 237 23.09 1.48 23.94
N TRP A 238 23.06 1.58 25.28
CA TRP A 238 23.70 0.56 26.13
C TRP A 238 23.03 -0.80 25.89
N ALA A 239 23.92 -1.77 25.61
CA ALA A 239 23.71 -3.20 25.45
C ALA A 239 22.43 -3.75 26.09
#